data_AF-A0A1F8Q188-F1
#
_entry.id   AF-A0A1F8Q188-F1
#
_cell.length_a   1.000
_cell.length_b   1.000
_cell.length_c   1.000
_cell.angle_alpha   90.00
_cell.angle_beta   90.00
_cell.angle_gamma   90.00
#
_symmetry.space_group_name_H-M   'P 1'
#
loop_
_entity.id
_entity.type
_entity.pdbx_description
1 polymer ?
#
loop_
_entity_poly.entity_id
_entity_poly.type
_entity_poly.pdbx_seq_one_letter_code
_entity_poly.pdbx_strand_id
1 'polypeptide(L)'
;MPWTTPRTWTAETLTSTLMNTHLRDNENYLYDQISASAWATFPVSWANLTVGDGTNTGWYAYAGKTTFFRILFTFGSGSSISGSVSVDYPYTAVAYGTTLQVGTLKMLDATGNLYKGAVFHSSTTAMLLKADSVSGSSIIEAVLSSSVPFTWATSDQILIHGFYERA
;
A
#
# COMPACT_ATOMS: atom_id res chain seq x y z
N MET A 1 28.43 16.29 5.92
CA MET A 1 27.53 17.16 5.12
C MET A 1 26.49 16.28 4.43
N PRO A 2 25.21 16.66 4.37
CA PRO A 2 24.22 15.86 3.66
C PRO A 2 24.59 15.74 2.17
N TRP A 3 24.42 14.56 1.58
CA TRP A 3 24.68 14.27 0.16
C TRP A 3 23.77 15.04 -0.82
N THR A 4 22.98 16.00 -0.33
CA THR A 4 22.21 16.91 -1.17
C THR A 4 23.10 17.89 -1.94
N THR A 5 24.39 18.02 -1.56
CA THR A 5 25.35 18.85 -2.27
C THR A 5 26.72 18.14 -2.35
N PRO A 6 26.93 17.26 -3.35
CA PRO A 6 28.22 16.61 -3.58
C PRO A 6 29.34 17.64 -3.70
N ARG A 7 30.51 17.32 -3.14
CA ARG A 7 31.65 18.23 -3.26
C ARG A 7 32.12 18.33 -4.71
N THR A 8 32.25 19.55 -5.20
CA THR A 8 33.00 19.82 -6.42
C THR A 8 34.49 19.75 -6.13
N TRP A 9 35.17 18.75 -6.67
CA TRP A 9 36.62 18.60 -6.54
C TRP A 9 37.34 19.64 -7.42
N THR A 10 38.30 20.34 -6.83
CA THR A 10 39.22 21.24 -7.53
C THR A 10 40.65 20.72 -7.39
N ALA A 11 41.61 21.34 -8.07
CA ALA A 11 43.03 21.00 -7.87
C ALA A 11 43.45 21.35 -6.44
N GLU A 12 43.60 20.34 -5.59
CA GLU A 12 43.98 20.48 -4.18
C GLU A 12 44.73 19.23 -3.69
N THR A 13 45.40 19.35 -2.54
CA THR A 13 46.01 18.20 -1.86
C THR A 13 44.93 17.36 -1.20
N LEU A 14 44.76 16.12 -1.65
CA LEU A 14 43.88 15.15 -1.01
C LEU A 14 44.51 14.62 0.29
N THR A 15 43.91 14.95 1.44
CA THR A 15 44.32 14.37 2.72
C THR A 15 43.51 13.11 3.04
N SER A 16 44.07 12.21 3.85
CA SER A 16 43.35 11.02 4.34
C SER A 16 42.09 11.39 5.12
N THR A 17 42.15 12.43 5.94
CA THR A 17 40.99 12.98 6.67
C THR A 17 39.87 13.39 5.74
N LEU A 18 40.22 14.09 4.66
CA LEU A 18 39.26 14.55 3.67
C LEU A 18 38.61 13.36 2.94
N MET A 19 39.42 12.41 2.45
CA MET A 19 38.92 11.20 1.79
C MET A 19 37.99 10.39 2.71
N ASN A 20 38.41 10.11 3.94
CA ASN A 20 37.63 9.33 4.91
C ASN A 20 36.30 10.01 5.25
N THR A 21 36.29 11.35 5.35
CA THR A 21 35.06 12.10 5.64
C THR A 21 34.05 11.95 4.51
N HIS A 22 34.48 12.13 3.25
CA HIS A 22 33.57 12.02 2.10
C HIS A 22 33.09 10.58 1.88
N LEU A 23 33.96 9.58 2.02
CA LEU A 23 33.55 8.17 1.91
C LEU A 23 32.52 7.81 2.99
N ARG A 24 32.83 8.10 4.26
CA ARG A 24 31.93 7.79 5.37
C ARG A 24 30.59 8.52 5.24
N ASP A 25 30.59 9.80 4.87
CA ASP A 25 29.34 10.56 4.72
C ASP A 25 28.47 9.99 3.57
N ASN A 26 29.09 9.57 2.46
CA ASN A 26 28.39 8.92 1.35
C ASN A 26 27.83 7.55 1.77
N GLU A 27 28.64 6.73 2.43
CA GLU A 27 28.24 5.40 2.91
C GLU A 27 27.12 5.50 3.94
N ASN A 28 27.21 6.43 4.89
CA ASN A 28 26.15 6.69 5.87
C ASN A 28 24.86 7.16 5.20
N TYR A 29 24.94 8.06 4.22
CA TYR A 29 23.75 8.50 3.50
C TYR A 29 23.08 7.33 2.77
N LEU A 30 23.86 6.50 2.06
CA LEU A 30 23.32 5.32 1.37
C LEU A 30 22.72 4.33 2.37
N TYR A 31 23.39 4.11 3.50
CA TYR A 31 22.89 3.28 4.60
C TYR A 31 21.57 3.82 5.14
N ASP A 32 21.46 5.12 5.40
CA ASP A 32 20.23 5.76 5.88
C ASP A 32 19.10 5.64 4.86
N GLN A 33 19.37 5.83 3.57
CA GLN A 33 18.35 5.66 2.52
C GLN A 33 17.85 4.22 2.41
N ILE A 34 18.72 3.23 2.63
CA ILE A 34 18.36 1.81 2.56
C ILE A 34 17.67 1.37 3.87
N SER A 35 18.17 1.83 5.01
CA SER A 35 17.68 1.46 6.35
C SER A 35 16.40 2.21 6.75
N ALA A 36 16.11 3.36 6.13
CA ALA A 36 14.84 4.06 6.29
C ALA A 36 13.63 3.34 5.66
N SER A 37 13.82 2.17 5.02
CA SER A 37 12.71 1.33 4.55
C SER A 37 11.95 0.59 5.66
N ALA A 38 11.95 1.13 6.89
CA ALA A 38 11.07 0.67 7.94
C ALA A 38 9.60 0.92 7.55
N TRP A 39 8.73 -0.03 7.89
CA TRP A 39 7.30 0.13 7.67
C TRP A 39 6.76 1.27 8.53
N ALA A 40 6.23 2.31 7.90
CA ALA A 40 5.52 3.40 8.55
C ALA A 40 4.00 3.18 8.46
N THR A 41 3.23 3.79 9.37
CA THR A 41 1.77 3.77 9.31
C THR A 41 1.22 4.93 8.50
N PHE A 42 0.06 4.75 7.88
CA PHE A 42 -0.65 5.82 7.18
C PHE A 42 -2.16 5.77 7.49
N PRO A 43 -2.86 6.90 7.45
CA PRO A 43 -4.31 6.91 7.60
C PRO A 43 -4.96 6.26 6.38
N VAL A 44 -5.76 5.22 6.62
CA VAL A 44 -6.49 4.51 5.56
C VAL A 44 -7.88 5.12 5.44
N SER A 45 -8.18 5.63 4.25
CA SER A 45 -9.47 6.22 3.91
C SER A 45 -10.19 5.35 2.88
N TRP A 46 -11.51 5.21 3.07
CA TRP A 46 -12.36 4.30 2.31
C TRP A 46 -13.50 5.07 1.66
N ALA A 47 -13.87 4.66 0.44
CA ALA A 47 -15.15 5.02 -0.15
C ALA A 47 -16.08 3.81 -0.13
N ASN A 48 -17.37 4.06 0.16
CA ASN A 48 -18.43 3.05 0.23
C ASN A 48 -18.22 1.94 1.28
N LEU A 49 -17.32 2.19 2.24
CA LEU A 49 -17.16 1.39 3.45
C LEU A 49 -17.17 2.32 4.66
N THR A 50 -18.07 2.07 5.59
CA THR A 50 -18.12 2.75 6.88
C THR A 50 -17.24 1.99 7.86
N VAL A 51 -16.24 2.68 8.42
CA VAL A 51 -15.30 2.09 9.39
C VAL A 51 -16.00 1.80 10.73
N GLY A 52 -16.82 2.73 11.23
CA GLY A 52 -17.53 2.56 12.51
C GLY A 52 -16.55 2.39 13.68
N ASP A 53 -16.82 1.40 14.53
CA ASP A 53 -15.99 0.91 15.62
C ASP A 53 -14.96 -0.18 15.18
N GLY A 54 -14.82 -0.41 13.87
CA GLY A 54 -13.85 -1.35 13.32
C GLY A 54 -12.41 -0.89 13.49
N THR A 55 -11.47 -1.85 13.45
CA THR A 55 -10.03 -1.57 13.51
C THR A 55 -9.48 -1.39 12.10
N ASN A 56 -8.94 -0.21 11.79
CA ASN A 56 -8.44 0.12 10.46
C ASN A 56 -6.96 0.52 10.54
N THR A 57 -6.07 -0.25 9.92
CA THR A 57 -4.63 -0.01 9.99
C THR A 57 -3.95 -0.22 8.65
N GLY A 58 -3.13 0.75 8.25
CA GLY A 58 -2.33 0.71 7.05
C GLY A 58 -0.86 0.87 7.36
N TRP A 59 -0.03 0.12 6.65
CA TRP A 59 1.43 0.26 6.66
C TRP A 59 1.97 0.41 5.25
N TYR A 60 3.05 1.17 5.10
CA TYR A 60 3.77 1.29 3.84
C TYR A 60 5.28 1.36 4.08
N ALA A 61 6.02 1.00 3.04
CA ALA A 61 7.46 1.22 2.93
C ALA A 61 7.77 1.59 1.48
N TYR A 62 8.86 2.32 1.22
CA TYR A 62 9.24 2.66 -0.15
C TYR A 62 10.72 2.39 -0.41
N ALA A 63 11.01 2.04 -1.66
CA ALA A 63 12.34 1.94 -2.22
C ALA A 63 12.36 2.73 -3.54
N GLY A 64 13.01 3.90 -3.53
CA GLY A 64 12.95 4.84 -4.65
C GLY A 64 11.52 5.36 -4.89
N LYS A 65 10.96 5.06 -6.07
CA LYS A 65 9.55 5.37 -6.41
C LYS A 65 8.58 4.21 -6.16
N THR A 66 9.08 3.01 -5.89
CA THR A 66 8.20 1.87 -5.60
C THR A 66 7.74 1.93 -4.15
N THR A 67 6.43 1.96 -3.95
CA THR A 67 5.81 1.93 -2.62
C THR A 67 5.14 0.59 -2.41
N PHE A 68 5.56 -0.13 -1.38
CA PHE A 68 4.89 -1.33 -0.87
C PHE A 68 3.87 -0.92 0.18
N PHE A 69 2.72 -1.58 0.20
CA PHE A 69 1.68 -1.28 1.16
C PHE A 69 1.00 -2.54 1.68
N ARG A 70 0.45 -2.41 2.88
CA ARG A 70 -0.38 -3.42 3.56
C ARG A 70 -1.51 -2.70 4.28
N ILE A 71 -2.71 -3.23 4.19
CA ILE A 71 -3.88 -2.71 4.91
C ILE A 71 -4.58 -3.90 5.56
N LEU A 72 -4.96 -3.72 6.82
CA LEU A 72 -5.84 -4.61 7.57
C LEU A 72 -7.00 -3.79 8.09
N PHE A 73 -8.21 -4.17 7.69
CA PHE A 73 -9.44 -3.69 8.30
C PHE A 73 -10.19 -4.85 8.92
N THR A 74 -10.59 -4.71 10.19
CA THR A 74 -11.44 -5.66 10.91
C THR A 74 -12.76 -4.97 11.22
N PHE A 75 -13.87 -5.56 10.78
CA PHE A 75 -15.22 -5.05 10.99
C PHE A 75 -15.57 -5.02 12.49
N GLY A 76 -16.09 -3.88 12.92
CA GLY A 76 -16.82 -3.72 14.18
C GLY A 76 -18.32 -3.80 13.96
N SER A 77 -19.10 -3.57 15.01
CA SER A 77 -20.56 -3.61 14.98
C SER A 77 -21.22 -2.48 14.17
N GLY A 78 -20.54 -1.35 14.05
CA GLY A 78 -20.95 -0.18 13.26
C GLY A 78 -20.30 -0.12 11.87
N SER A 79 -19.53 -1.15 11.48
CA SER A 79 -18.93 -1.22 10.16
C SER A 79 -19.94 -1.68 9.11
N SER A 80 -19.87 -1.14 7.89
CA SER A 80 -20.76 -1.56 6.80
C SER A 80 -20.18 -1.25 5.41
N ILE A 81 -20.71 -1.90 4.37
CA ILE A 81 -20.42 -1.62 2.97
C ILE A 81 -21.70 -1.18 2.27
N SER A 82 -21.63 -0.10 1.50
CA SER A 82 -22.78 0.51 0.82
C SER A 82 -22.68 0.52 -0.71
N GLY A 83 -21.57 0.04 -1.27
CA GLY A 83 -21.34 0.05 -2.72
C GLY A 83 -19.96 -0.46 -3.10
N SER A 84 -19.49 -0.06 -4.29
CA SER A 84 -18.18 -0.43 -4.81
C SER A 84 -17.06 0.12 -3.94
N VAL A 85 -16.40 -0.74 -3.18
CA VAL A 85 -15.39 -0.30 -2.20
C VAL A 85 -14.09 0.11 -2.89
N SER A 86 -13.61 1.31 -2.55
CA SER A 86 -12.26 1.75 -2.90
C SER A 86 -11.52 2.25 -1.66
N VAL A 87 -10.20 2.23 -1.73
CA VAL A 87 -9.31 2.65 -0.64
C VAL A 87 -8.19 3.53 -1.19
N ASP A 88 -7.78 4.53 -0.42
CA ASP A 88 -6.75 5.45 -0.87
C ASP A 88 -5.35 4.81 -0.86
N TYR A 89 -4.50 5.23 -1.80
CA TYR A 89 -3.08 4.93 -1.74
C TYR A 89 -2.42 5.67 -0.57
N PRO A 90 -1.32 5.14 0.00
CA PRO A 90 -0.50 5.88 0.98
C PRO A 90 -0.01 7.24 0.48
N TYR A 91 0.27 7.35 -0.83
CA TYR A 91 0.66 8.55 -1.55
C TYR A 91 0.11 8.52 -2.97
N THR A 92 0.13 9.66 -3.65
CA THR A 92 -0.30 9.75 -5.05
C THR A 92 0.51 8.78 -5.94
N ALA A 93 -0.21 7.89 -6.62
CA ALA A 93 0.32 7.00 -7.63
C ALA A 93 0.53 7.71 -8.97
N VAL A 94 1.43 7.16 -9.78
CA VAL A 94 1.48 7.47 -11.22
C VAL A 94 0.14 7.10 -11.87
N ALA A 95 -0.24 7.84 -12.91
CA ALA A 95 -1.46 7.55 -13.67
C ALA A 95 -1.27 6.27 -14.51
N TYR A 96 -2.14 5.29 -14.30
CA TYR A 96 -2.19 4.04 -15.07
C TYR A 96 -3.59 3.79 -15.61
N GLY A 97 -3.72 2.75 -16.45
CA GLY A 97 -5.04 2.22 -16.83
C GLY A 97 -5.75 1.55 -15.66
N THR A 98 -7.08 1.57 -15.65
CA THR A 98 -7.91 1.04 -14.55
C THR A 98 -7.97 -0.49 -14.46
N THR A 99 -7.39 -1.18 -15.45
CA THR A 99 -7.30 -2.65 -15.48
C THR A 99 -5.98 -3.15 -14.88
N LEU A 100 -5.09 -2.26 -14.44
CA LEU A 100 -3.82 -2.65 -13.82
C LEU A 100 -4.07 -3.16 -12.40
N GLN A 101 -3.72 -4.41 -12.14
CA GLN A 101 -3.68 -4.95 -10.79
C GLN A 101 -2.44 -4.41 -10.05
N VAL A 102 -2.65 -3.84 -8.86
CA VAL A 102 -1.61 -3.24 -8.00
C VAL A 102 -1.42 -4.00 -6.68
N GLY A 103 -2.26 -5.00 -6.42
CA GLY A 103 -2.17 -5.80 -5.20
C GLY A 103 -3.11 -7.00 -5.19
N THR A 104 -3.08 -7.70 -4.08
CA THR A 104 -3.99 -8.83 -3.80
C THR A 104 -4.91 -8.49 -2.65
N LEU A 105 -6.10 -9.07 -2.68
CA LEU A 105 -7.13 -8.92 -1.67
C LEU A 105 -7.42 -10.29 -1.05
N LYS A 106 -7.49 -10.33 0.27
CA LYS A 106 -8.02 -11.45 1.03
C LYS A 106 -9.14 -10.94 1.93
N MET A 107 -10.20 -11.72 2.04
CA MET A 107 -11.35 -11.40 2.86
C MET A 107 -11.63 -12.59 3.75
N LEU A 108 -11.57 -12.39 5.07
CA LEU A 108 -11.81 -13.43 6.06
C LEU A 108 -13.19 -13.19 6.66
N ASP A 109 -14.07 -14.16 6.52
CA ASP A 109 -15.34 -14.22 7.23
C ASP A 109 -15.05 -14.59 8.70
N ALA A 110 -15.80 -14.03 9.64
CA ALA A 110 -15.77 -14.33 11.06
C ALA A 110 -15.92 -15.83 11.38
N THR A 111 -16.53 -16.61 10.48
CA THR A 111 -16.62 -18.07 10.60
C THR A 111 -15.32 -18.81 10.22
N GLY A 112 -14.33 -18.12 9.66
CA GLY A 112 -13.02 -18.65 9.27
C GLY A 112 -12.86 -18.93 7.77
N ASN A 113 -13.90 -18.69 6.95
CA ASN A 113 -13.80 -18.86 5.51
C ASN A 113 -12.94 -17.76 4.87
N LEU A 114 -12.00 -18.15 4.00
CA LEU A 114 -11.10 -17.23 3.32
C LEU A 114 -11.48 -17.08 1.84
N TYR A 115 -11.82 -15.87 1.46
CA TYR A 115 -12.13 -15.47 0.09
C TYR A 115 -10.96 -14.66 -0.49
N LYS A 116 -10.80 -14.73 -1.81
CA LYS A 116 -9.71 -14.08 -2.55
C LYS A 116 -10.25 -13.02 -3.50
N GLY A 117 -9.36 -12.14 -3.91
CA GLY A 117 -9.63 -11.14 -4.93
C GLY A 117 -8.36 -10.38 -5.30
N ALA A 118 -8.56 -9.29 -6.04
CA ALA A 118 -7.49 -8.44 -6.52
C ALA A 118 -7.78 -6.96 -6.23
N VAL A 119 -6.71 -6.18 -6.19
CA VAL A 119 -6.77 -4.73 -6.02
C VAL A 119 -6.31 -4.08 -7.31
N PHE A 120 -7.16 -3.22 -7.86
CA PHE A 120 -6.95 -2.56 -9.15
C PHE A 120 -6.67 -1.08 -8.97
N HIS A 121 -5.84 -0.52 -9.84
CA HIS A 121 -5.73 0.92 -9.98
C HIS A 121 -7.09 1.51 -10.39
N SER A 122 -7.56 2.54 -9.70
CA SER A 122 -8.79 3.26 -10.07
C SER A 122 -8.48 4.68 -10.51
N SER A 123 -7.62 5.35 -9.76
CA SER A 123 -7.10 6.68 -10.06
C SER A 123 -5.71 6.85 -9.45
N THR A 124 -5.10 8.02 -9.61
CA THR A 124 -3.83 8.36 -8.94
C THR A 124 -3.95 8.40 -7.41
N THR A 125 -5.16 8.42 -6.84
CA THR A 125 -5.37 8.48 -5.38
C THR A 125 -6.07 7.25 -4.83
N ALA A 126 -6.77 6.47 -5.66
CA ALA A 126 -7.62 5.37 -5.20
C ALA A 126 -7.32 4.02 -5.86
N MET A 127 -7.50 2.98 -5.06
CA MET A 127 -7.48 1.57 -5.43
C MET A 127 -8.87 0.98 -5.32
N LEU A 128 -9.29 0.22 -6.33
CA LEU A 128 -10.58 -0.49 -6.37
C LEU A 128 -10.41 -1.93 -5.88
N LEU A 129 -11.30 -2.37 -4.98
CA LEU A 129 -11.32 -3.74 -4.49
C LEU A 129 -12.29 -4.58 -5.31
N LYS A 130 -11.82 -5.74 -5.78
CA LYS A 130 -12.68 -6.72 -6.45
C LYS A 130 -12.48 -8.11 -5.84
N ALA A 131 -13.59 -8.79 -5.58
CA ALA A 131 -13.60 -10.17 -5.11
C ALA A 131 -13.65 -11.15 -6.29
N ASP A 132 -13.02 -12.31 -6.14
CA ASP A 132 -13.20 -13.40 -7.10
C ASP A 132 -14.63 -13.94 -6.97
N SER A 133 -15.29 -14.12 -8.11
CA SER A 133 -16.64 -14.67 -8.20
C SER A 133 -16.72 -15.69 -9.34
N VAL A 134 -17.59 -16.68 -9.19
CA VAL A 134 -17.80 -17.70 -10.22
C VAL A 134 -18.96 -17.26 -11.12
N SER A 135 -18.71 -17.18 -12.42
CA SER A 135 -19.73 -16.96 -13.45
C SER A 135 -19.68 -18.10 -14.46
N GLY A 136 -20.69 -18.97 -14.43
CA GLY A 136 -20.67 -20.24 -15.16
C GLY A 136 -19.52 -21.13 -14.69
N SER A 137 -18.58 -21.44 -15.58
CA SER A 137 -17.37 -22.23 -15.29
C SER A 137 -16.10 -21.39 -15.13
N SER A 138 -16.20 -20.05 -15.21
CA SER A 138 -15.07 -19.13 -15.15
C SER A 138 -15.03 -18.38 -13.83
N ILE A 139 -13.83 -18.07 -13.36
CA ILE A 139 -13.62 -17.10 -12.28
C ILE A 139 -13.52 -15.72 -12.94
N ILE A 140 -14.33 -14.79 -12.45
CA ILE A 140 -14.34 -13.39 -12.85
C ILE A 140 -14.12 -12.50 -11.63
N GLU A 141 -13.74 -11.26 -11.88
CA GLU A 141 -13.65 -10.23 -10.84
C GLU A 141 -15.01 -9.54 -10.68
N ALA A 142 -15.59 -9.65 -9.49
CA ALA A 142 -16.81 -8.94 -9.13
C ALA A 142 -16.50 -7.74 -8.22
N VAL A 143 -17.31 -6.69 -8.34
CA VAL A 143 -17.24 -5.55 -7.42
C VAL A 143 -17.52 -6.02 -6.00
N LEU A 144 -16.62 -5.69 -5.07
CA LEU A 144 -16.84 -5.95 -3.66
C LEU A 144 -18.02 -5.09 -3.16
N SER A 145 -19.00 -5.73 -2.53
CA SER A 145 -20.26 -5.10 -2.10
C SER A 145 -20.76 -5.72 -0.80
N SER A 146 -21.93 -5.27 -0.30
CA SER A 146 -22.50 -5.75 0.96
C SER A 146 -22.84 -7.25 0.96
N SER A 147 -22.98 -7.87 -0.21
CA SER A 147 -23.27 -9.29 -0.36
C SER A 147 -22.21 -10.06 -1.15
N VAL A 148 -21.10 -9.41 -1.54
CA VAL A 148 -20.02 -10.01 -2.34
C VAL A 148 -18.68 -9.81 -1.63
N PRO A 149 -17.93 -10.90 -1.35
CA PRO A 149 -18.24 -12.29 -1.69
C PRO A 149 -19.21 -12.98 -0.73
N PHE A 150 -19.49 -12.37 0.42
CA PHE A 150 -20.43 -12.84 1.44
C PHE A 150 -21.07 -11.64 2.15
N THR A 151 -22.03 -11.91 3.04
CA THR A 151 -22.65 -10.89 3.88
C THR A 151 -21.73 -10.50 5.04
N TRP A 152 -21.33 -9.24 5.09
CA TRP A 152 -20.41 -8.75 6.11
C TRP A 152 -21.04 -8.63 7.51
N ALA A 153 -20.26 -8.97 8.53
CA ALA A 153 -20.58 -9.00 9.94
C ALA A 153 -19.36 -8.58 10.79
N THR A 154 -19.57 -8.44 12.09
CA THR A 154 -18.51 -8.12 13.06
C THR A 154 -17.41 -9.19 13.04
N SER A 155 -16.15 -8.76 13.15
CA SER A 155 -14.93 -9.58 13.11
C SER A 155 -14.49 -10.08 11.73
N ASP A 156 -15.25 -9.79 10.67
CA ASP A 156 -14.76 -10.00 9.31
C ASP A 156 -13.55 -9.12 9.03
N GLN A 157 -12.70 -9.55 8.10
CA GLN A 157 -11.47 -8.84 7.79
C GLN A 157 -11.30 -8.61 6.29
N ILE A 158 -10.77 -7.43 5.95
CA ILE A 158 -10.23 -7.09 4.64
C ILE A 158 -8.73 -6.93 4.79
N LEU A 159 -7.97 -7.77 4.10
CA LEU A 159 -6.51 -7.74 4.06
C LEU A 159 -6.03 -7.43 2.65
N ILE A 160 -5.24 -6.38 2.52
CA ILE A 160 -4.70 -5.92 1.25
C ILE A 160 -3.19 -5.86 1.35
N HIS A 161 -2.49 -6.28 0.31
CA HIS A 161 -1.08 -5.97 0.14
C HIS A 161 -0.70 -5.89 -1.33
N GLY A 162 0.28 -5.05 -1.63
CA GLY A 162 0.72 -4.82 -3.00
C GLY A 162 1.84 -3.81 -3.10
N PHE A 163 2.06 -3.32 -4.31
CA PHE A 163 3.00 -2.25 -4.60
C PHE A 163 2.54 -1.41 -5.78
N TYR A 164 3.00 -0.16 -5.83
CA TYR A 164 2.75 0.77 -6.94
C TYR A 164 3.91 1.76 -7.09
N GLU A 165 3.99 2.44 -8.22
CA GLU A 165 4.90 3.57 -8.40
C GLU A 165 4.24 4.86 -7.91
N ARG A 166 4.89 5.55 -6.97
CA ARG A 166 4.48 6.92 -6.59
C ARG A 166 4.91 7.92 -7.66
N ALA A 167 4.13 8.99 -7.80
CA ALA A 167 4.46 10.13 -8.66
C ALA A 167 5.80 10.78 -8.24
#